data_AF-A0AAP5Y9X1-F1
#
_entry.id   AF-A0AAP5Y9X1-F1
#
_cell.length_a   1.000
_cell.length_b   1.000
_cell.length_c   1.000
_cell.angle_alpha   90.00
_cell.angle_beta   90.00
_cell.angle_gamma   90.00
#
_symmetry.space_group_name_H-M   'P 1'
#
loop_
_entity.id
_entity.type
_entity.pdbx_description
1 polymer ?
#
loop_
_entity_poly.entity_id
_entity_poly.type
_entity_poly.pdbx_seq_one_letter_code
_entity_poly.pdbx_strand_id
1 'polypeptide(L)' 'MSRVLTIEEFAEMYGLNPATVRTNVTRNPRSLPPVMRIGRSVRFLRSEVERWEKEMTMH' A
#
# COMPACT_ATOMS: atom_id res chain seq x y z
N MET A 1 -12.34 5.40 -12.00
CA MET A 1 -11.28 4.70 -11.25
C MET A 1 -11.43 4.99 -9.76
N SER A 2 -11.34 3.99 -8.89
CA SER A 2 -11.39 4.17 -7.43
C SER A 2 -10.18 4.97 -6.94
N ARG A 3 -10.39 5.95 -6.04
CA ARG A 3 -9.31 6.74 -5.41
C ARG A 3 -8.51 5.95 -4.38
N VAL A 4 -9.03 4.79 -3.96
CA VAL A 4 -8.43 3.90 -2.97
C VAL A 4 -8.22 2.51 -3.57
N LEU A 5 -7.15 1.84 -3.11
CA LEU A 5 -6.86 0.44 -3.38
C LEU A 5 -7.08 -0.37 -2.10
N THR A 6 -7.61 -1.56 -2.27
CA THR A 6 -7.55 -2.65 -1.30
C THR A 6 -6.13 -3.22 -1.21
N ILE A 7 -5.91 -4.14 -0.26
CA ILE A 7 -4.63 -4.85 -0.18
C ILE A 7 -4.44 -5.73 -1.43
N GLU A 8 -5.52 -6.34 -1.90
CA GLU A 8 -5.52 -7.24 -3.05
C GLU A 8 -5.14 -6.48 -4.33
N GLU A 9 -5.78 -5.34 -4.59
CA GLU A 9 -5.47 -4.50 -5.75
C GLU A 9 -4.04 -3.94 -5.69
N PHE A 10 -3.59 -3.49 -4.51
CA PHE A 10 -2.21 -3.04 -4.34
C PHE A 10 -1.23 -4.20 -4.58
N ALA A 11 -1.48 -5.37 -4.00
CA ALA A 11 -0.61 -6.52 -4.15
C ALA A 11 -0.49 -6.94 -5.62
N GLU A 12 -1.59 -6.96 -6.36
CA GLU A 12 -1.60 -7.25 -7.80
C GLU A 12 -0.76 -6.24 -8.59
N MET A 13 -0.92 -4.93 -8.34
CA MET A 13 -0.18 -3.88 -9.04
C MET A 13 1.34 -3.99 -8.88
N TYR A 14 1.82 -4.47 -7.73
CA TYR A 14 3.26 -4.58 -7.43
C TYR A 14 3.80 -6.01 -7.51
N GLY A 15 3.01 -6.98 -8.00
CA GLY A 15 3.42 -8.38 -8.09
C GLY A 15 3.72 -9.03 -6.72
N LEU A 16 3.04 -8.59 -5.67
CA LEU A 16 3.22 -9.06 -4.29
C LEU A 16 2.12 -10.05 -3.89
N ASN A 17 2.39 -10.84 -2.84
CA ASN A 17 1.37 -11.66 -2.20
C ASN A 17 0.54 -10.80 -1.20
N PRO A 18 -0.81 -10.82 -1.24
CA PRO A 18 -1.65 -10.10 -0.29
C PRO A 18 -1.35 -10.38 1.20
N ALA A 19 -0.98 -11.61 1.55
CA ALA A 19 -0.58 -11.97 2.91
C ALA A 19 0.73 -11.30 3.34
N THR A 20 1.69 -11.17 2.41
CA THR A 20 2.92 -10.41 2.62
C THR A 20 2.60 -8.94 2.84
N VAL A 21 1.73 -8.35 2.03
CA VAL A 21 1.30 -6.95 2.21
C VAL A 21 0.63 -6.75 3.57
N ARG A 22 -0.30 -7.64 4.00
CA ARG A 22 -0.91 -7.58 5.35
C ARG A 22 0.13 -7.62 6.47
N THR A 23 1.12 -8.51 6.33
CA THR A 23 2.20 -8.64 7.30
C THR A 23 3.04 -7.37 7.36
N ASN A 24 3.46 -6.85 6.21
CA ASN A 24 4.30 -5.64 6.12
C ASN A 24 3.57 -4.40 6.63
N VAL A 25 2.27 -4.24 6.37
CA VAL A 25 1.45 -3.16 6.94
C VAL A 25 1.54 -3.07 8.47
N THR A 26 1.81 -4.20 9.14
CA THR A 26 1.91 -4.25 10.61
C THR A 26 3.35 -4.34 11.10
N ARG A 27 4.16 -5.18 10.47
CA ARG A 27 5.52 -5.56 10.92
C ARG A 27 6.63 -4.73 10.29
N ASN A 28 6.41 -4.19 9.10
CA ASN A 28 7.37 -3.37 8.37
C ASN A 28 6.67 -2.23 7.59
N PRO A 29 5.99 -1.30 8.27
CA PRO A 29 5.13 -0.33 7.60
C PRO A 29 5.90 0.65 6.70
N ARG A 30 7.22 0.80 6.88
CA ARG A 30 8.05 1.68 6.04
C ARG A 30 8.38 1.09 4.67
N SER A 31 8.20 -0.22 4.48
CA SER A 31 8.43 -0.86 3.18
C SER A 31 7.24 -0.75 2.22
N LEU A 32 6.21 0.00 2.60
CA LEU A 32 4.97 0.18 1.85
C LEU A 32 4.56 1.65 1.90
N PRO A 33 3.71 2.12 0.97
CA PRO A 33 3.09 3.43 1.08
C PRO A 33 2.24 3.55 2.37
N PRO A 34 2.01 4.79 2.85
CA PRO A 34 1.08 5.05 3.94
C PRO A 34 -0.30 4.41 3.69
N VAL A 35 -0.84 3.76 4.72
CA VAL A 35 -2.16 3.13 4.67
C VAL A 35 -3.19 3.89 5.49
N MET A 36 -4.42 3.90 5.00
CA MET A 36 -5.61 4.32 5.74
C MET A 36 -6.32 3.09 6.31
N ARG A 37 -6.74 3.16 7.57
CA ARG A 37 -7.57 2.14 8.21
C ARG A 37 -9.01 2.61 8.30
N ILE A 38 -9.94 1.80 7.80
CA ILE A 38 -11.39 2.02 7.92
C ILE A 38 -11.96 0.83 8.67
N GLY A 39 -12.14 0.99 9.98
CA GLY A 39 -12.42 -0.12 10.88
C GLY A 39 -11.30 -1.17 10.80
N ARG A 40 -11.67 -2.42 10.46
CA ARG A 40 -10.71 -3.53 10.29
C ARG A 40 -10.06 -3.58 8.90
N SER A 41 -10.53 -2.76 7.97
CA SER A 41 -10.03 -2.74 6.59
C SER A 41 -8.82 -1.83 6.45
N VAL A 42 -7.85 -2.26 5.65
CA VAL A 42 -6.69 -1.46 5.23
C VAL A 42 -6.91 -1.02 3.77
N ARG A 43 -6.59 0.24 3.48
CA ARG A 43 -6.67 0.83 2.14
C ARG A 43 -5.41 1.65 1.83
N PHE A 44 -5.03 1.69 0.56
CA PHE A 44 -3.99 2.59 0.06
C PHE A 44 -4.65 3.72 -0.73
N LEU A 45 -4.33 4.97 -0.41
CA LEU A 45 -4.75 6.11 -1.23
C LEU A 45 -3.82 6.20 -2.44
N ARG A 46 -4.36 6.28 -3.65
CA ARG A 46 -3.52 6.34 -4.86
C ARG A 46 -2.52 7.51 -4.83
N SER A 47 -2.95 8.67 -4.33
CA SER A 47 -2.07 9.84 -4.19
C SER A 47 -0.89 9.60 -3.24
N GLU A 48 -1.08 8.78 -2.19
CA GLU A 48 -0.02 8.44 -1.24
C GLU A 48 0.93 7.39 -1.82
N VAL A 49 0.39 6.46 -2.62
CA VAL A 49 1.18 5.50 -3.38
C VAL A 49 2.10 6.24 -4.37
N GLU A 50 1.56 7.16 -5.15
CA GLU A 50 2.33 7.97 -6.12
C GLU A 50 3.41 8.83 -5.44
N ARG A 51 3.13 9.36 -4.25
CA ARG A 51 4.13 10.10 -3.47
C ARG A 51 5.25 9.19 -2.99
N TRP A 52 4.90 8.03 -2.44
CA TRP A 52 5.86 7.05 -1.96
C TRP A 52 6.77 6.53 -3.08
N GLU A 53 6.23 6.28 -4.27
CA GLU A 53 7.04 5.88 -5.44
C GLU A 53 8.10 6.92 -5.81
N LYS A 54 7.73 8.21 -5.76
CA LYS A 54 8.67 9.32 -6.01
C LYS A 54 9.77 9.37 -4.97
N GLU A 55 9.43 9.18 -3.69
CA GLU A 55 10.39 9.13 -2.59
C GLU A 55 11.37 7.94 -2.75
N MET A 56 10.89 6.79 -3.24
CA MET A 56 11.74 5.61 -3.48
C MET A 56 12.67 5.74 -4.70
N THR A 57 12.27 6.49 -5.73
CA THR A 57 13.04 6.62 -6.98
C THR A 57 14.11 7.73 -6.91
N MET A 58 14.01 8.63 -5.93
CA MET A 58 14.99 9.70 -5.69
C MET A 58 16.14 9.27 -4.73
N HIS A 59 16.29 7.96 -4.50
CA HIS A 59 17.41 7.34 -3.77
C HIS A 59 18.10 6.32 -4.66
#